data_AF-A0A7S2FH36-F1
#
_entry.id   AF-A0A7S2FH36-F1
#
_cell.length_a   1.000
_cell.length_b   1.000
_cell.length_c   1.000
_cell.angle_alpha   90.00
_cell.angle_beta   90.00
_cell.angle_gamma   90.00
#
_symmetry.space_group_name_H-M   'P 1'
#
loop_
_entity.id
_entity.type
_entity.pdbx_description
1 polymer ?
#
loop_
_entity_poly.entity_id
_entity_poly.type
_entity_poly.pdbx_seq_one_letter_code
_entity_poly.pdbx_strand_id
1 'polypeptide(L)'
;AFWRHSPGSSRLCRKVGSMPVVGSADIQRMFGGLDVASEHLASFPVHHTGKLMRVQARVKAVAGNSLTAPFSGRQCVSYSASVSQRRHDSVHPPPLAFHQANADFLLEVAGAPSTLVHVSGQDVSLFDMADGLQVTEQVFISAPRTWRGFVLAHLVPSADATTHFGSCGELSPEGAPLEFRESALIVGSVVTCVGELTRSAGGRLQLQPLRSSSCQAEEASTRQVLVQEELPSKRSKSWISRAASWMALSHRSRELTAASKEGLLGHVMASDQPSLVGSAALQAQWWLDIPDYV
;
A
#
# COMPACT_ATOMS: atom_id res chain seq x y z
N ALA A 1 -7.75 -0.21 -6.27
CA ALA A 1 -7.09 -1.50 -6.51
C ALA A 1 -7.72 -2.16 -7.74
N PHE A 2 -6.91 -2.42 -8.77
CA PHE A 2 -7.35 -2.88 -10.10
C PHE A 2 -7.02 -4.39 -10.20
N TRP A 3 -8.00 -5.24 -9.88
CA TRP A 3 -7.75 -6.66 -9.62
C TRP A 3 -7.81 -7.52 -10.89
N ARG A 4 -6.72 -7.52 -11.65
CA ARG A 4 -6.31 -8.69 -12.46
C ARG A 4 -4.81 -8.86 -12.34
N HIS A 5 -4.37 -9.92 -11.67
CA HIS A 5 -3.09 -10.52 -12.03
C HIS A 5 -3.41 -11.50 -13.15
N SER A 6 -3.16 -11.09 -14.40
CA SER A 6 -2.88 -12.10 -15.42
C SER A 6 -1.60 -12.83 -14.96
N PRO A 7 -1.51 -14.16 -15.12
CA PRO A 7 -0.34 -14.96 -14.69
C PRO A 7 0.95 -14.70 -15.50
N GLY A 8 1.12 -13.50 -16.06
CA GLY A 8 2.37 -13.01 -16.62
C GLY A 8 2.73 -11.68 -15.95
N SER A 9 4.02 -11.47 -15.67
CA SER A 9 4.56 -10.23 -15.11
C SER A 9 3.82 -9.03 -15.68
N SER A 10 3.04 -8.36 -14.83
CA SER A 10 2.23 -7.22 -15.22
C SER A 10 3.13 -6.20 -15.90
N ARG A 11 2.56 -5.37 -16.80
CA ARG A 11 3.32 -4.28 -17.43
C ARG A 11 3.98 -3.38 -16.37
N LEU A 12 3.31 -3.22 -15.23
CA LEU A 12 3.80 -2.50 -14.07
C LEU A 12 5.04 -3.15 -13.46
N CYS A 13 5.03 -4.45 -13.19
CA CYS A 13 6.21 -5.17 -12.66
C CYS A 13 7.40 -5.08 -13.63
N ARG A 14 7.20 -5.23 -14.95
CA ARG A 14 8.29 -5.02 -15.92
C ARG A 14 8.87 -3.61 -15.87
N LYS A 15 8.02 -2.60 -15.78
CA LYS A 15 8.45 -1.20 -15.68
C LYS A 15 9.21 -0.93 -14.38
N VAL A 16 8.66 -1.34 -13.23
CA VAL A 16 9.37 -1.25 -11.94
C VAL A 16 10.68 -2.03 -12.00
N GLY A 17 10.70 -3.18 -12.66
CA GLY A 17 11.86 -4.01 -12.94
C GLY A 17 13.01 -3.27 -13.64
N SER A 18 12.68 -2.36 -14.56
CA SER A 18 13.67 -1.54 -15.29
C SER A 18 14.19 -0.31 -14.53
N MET A 19 13.59 0.06 -13.40
CA MET A 19 14.05 1.20 -12.61
C MET A 19 15.34 0.86 -11.86
N PRO A 20 16.31 1.78 -11.73
CA PRO A 20 17.50 1.52 -10.92
C PRO A 20 17.13 1.35 -9.45
N VAL A 21 17.74 0.36 -8.77
CA VAL A 21 17.63 0.24 -7.31
C VAL A 21 18.47 1.33 -6.67
N VAL A 22 17.89 2.04 -5.72
CA VAL A 22 18.58 2.99 -4.86
C VAL A 22 19.01 2.26 -3.59
N GLY A 23 20.32 2.09 -3.44
CA GLY A 23 20.94 1.50 -2.25
C GLY A 23 21.34 2.56 -1.21
N SER A 24 21.85 2.11 -0.08
CA SER A 24 22.30 2.98 1.01
C SER A 24 23.38 4.00 0.58
N ALA A 25 24.35 3.58 -0.23
CA ALA A 25 25.38 4.47 -0.77
C ALA A 25 24.80 5.57 -1.67
N ASP A 26 23.72 5.28 -2.42
CA ASP A 26 23.04 6.29 -3.24
C ASP A 26 22.29 7.27 -2.34
N ILE A 27 21.59 6.78 -1.31
CA ILE A 27 20.91 7.62 -0.31
C ILE A 27 21.93 8.53 0.39
N GLN A 28 23.07 8.00 0.81
CA GLN A 28 24.16 8.79 1.40
C GLN A 28 24.74 9.80 0.40
N ARG A 29 24.89 9.47 -0.88
CA ARG A 29 25.32 10.46 -1.88
C ARG A 29 24.29 11.57 -2.11
N MET A 30 23.00 11.25 -2.01
CA MET A 30 21.91 12.22 -2.16
C MET A 30 21.71 13.11 -0.94
N PHE A 31 21.95 12.59 0.27
CA PHE A 31 21.57 13.27 1.52
C PHE A 31 22.70 13.39 2.56
N GLY A 32 23.83 12.73 2.36
CA GLY A 32 24.93 12.55 3.33
C GLY A 32 25.99 13.66 3.36
N GLY A 33 25.77 14.78 2.66
CA GLY A 33 26.62 15.97 2.76
C GLY A 33 26.24 16.94 3.90
N LEU A 34 25.31 16.54 4.77
CA LEU A 34 24.80 17.35 5.88
C LEU A 34 25.08 16.59 7.18
N ASP A 35 26.31 16.73 7.65
CA ASP A 35 26.82 16.11 8.86
C ASP A 35 25.93 16.44 10.06
N VAL A 36 25.54 15.39 10.78
CA VAL A 36 24.66 15.41 11.96
C VAL A 36 25.37 15.98 13.20
N ALA A 37 26.64 16.36 13.07
CA ALA A 37 27.44 16.88 14.17
C ALA A 37 27.08 18.32 14.60
N SER A 38 26.19 19.01 13.88
CA SER A 38 25.66 20.30 14.32
C SER A 38 24.28 20.11 14.94
N GLU A 39 24.25 19.78 16.23
CA GLU A 39 23.05 19.76 17.09
C GLU A 39 22.41 21.16 17.29
N HIS A 40 22.89 22.17 16.57
CA HIS A 40 22.17 23.43 16.51
C HIS A 40 20.89 23.22 15.69
N LEU A 41 19.76 23.51 16.35
CA LEU A 41 18.33 23.56 15.97
C LEU A 41 17.96 24.15 14.57
N ALA A 42 18.88 24.18 13.62
CA ALA A 42 18.63 24.58 12.25
C ALA A 42 17.74 23.54 11.57
N SER A 43 16.50 23.93 11.30
CA SER A 43 15.62 23.25 10.35
C SER A 43 16.41 22.94 9.07
N PHE A 44 16.58 21.65 8.74
CA PHE A 44 17.12 21.29 7.44
C PHE A 44 16.14 21.75 6.35
N PRO A 45 16.62 22.25 5.20
CA PRO A 45 15.73 22.48 4.07
C PRO A 45 15.14 21.13 3.65
N VAL A 46 13.83 21.09 3.40
CA VAL A 46 13.17 19.89 2.88
C VAL A 46 13.76 19.62 1.49
N HIS A 47 14.34 18.43 1.32
CA HIS A 47 14.99 18.06 0.07
C HIS A 47 14.13 17.04 -0.69
N HIS A 48 13.66 17.44 -1.87
CA HIS A 48 12.89 16.64 -2.79
C HIS A 48 13.79 16.15 -3.92
N THR A 49 13.72 14.86 -4.28
CA THR A 49 14.49 14.34 -5.41
C THR A 49 13.82 14.65 -6.75
N GLY A 50 12.50 14.88 -6.76
CA GLY A 50 11.71 15.13 -7.97
C GLY A 50 11.69 13.95 -8.94
N LYS A 51 12.11 12.76 -8.49
CA LYS A 51 12.29 11.56 -9.31
C LYS A 51 11.68 10.36 -8.61
N LEU A 52 11.01 9.50 -9.38
CA LEU A 52 10.61 8.19 -8.90
C LEU A 52 11.85 7.30 -8.76
N MET A 53 11.95 6.66 -7.61
CA MET A 53 13.06 5.80 -7.23
C MET A 53 12.54 4.46 -6.76
N ARG A 54 13.30 3.40 -7.03
CA ARG A 54 13.00 2.04 -6.56
C ARG A 54 13.91 1.72 -5.37
N VAL A 55 13.32 1.47 -4.21
CA VAL A 55 14.04 1.13 -2.97
C VAL A 55 13.75 -0.33 -2.64
N GLN A 56 14.82 -1.11 -2.39
CA GLN A 56 14.71 -2.47 -1.85
C GLN A 56 14.98 -2.41 -0.36
N ALA A 57 14.04 -2.91 0.43
CA ALA A 57 14.08 -2.76 1.87
C ALA A 57 13.28 -3.85 2.59
N ARG A 58 13.50 -3.99 3.89
CA ARG A 58 12.68 -4.80 4.79
C ARG A 58 11.62 -3.95 5.47
N VAL A 59 10.39 -4.44 5.50
CA VAL A 59 9.28 -3.77 6.20
C VAL A 59 9.44 -3.88 7.71
N LYS A 60 9.38 -2.77 8.43
CA LYS A 60 9.34 -2.70 9.88
C LYS A 60 8.10 -1.94 10.35
N ALA A 61 7.34 -2.54 11.26
CA ALA A 61 6.25 -1.83 11.93
C ALA A 61 6.82 -0.76 12.88
N VAL A 62 6.13 0.38 12.97
CA VAL A 62 6.33 1.31 14.09
C VAL A 62 5.74 0.65 15.34
N ALA A 63 6.40 0.79 16.49
CA ALA A 63 5.97 0.15 17.74
C ALA A 63 4.50 0.45 18.05
N GLY A 64 3.70 -0.61 18.24
CA GLY A 64 2.27 -0.51 18.51
C GLY A 64 1.38 -0.19 17.30
N ASN A 65 1.94 -0.10 16.09
CA ASN A 65 1.22 0.29 14.88
C ASN A 65 1.18 -0.82 13.80
N SER A 66 1.18 -2.08 14.22
CA SER A 66 0.99 -3.22 13.30
C SER A 66 -0.48 -3.61 13.19
N LEU A 67 -0.87 -4.06 12.00
CA LEU A 67 -2.19 -4.61 11.71
C LEU A 67 -2.12 -6.14 11.68
N THR A 68 -3.28 -6.79 11.77
CA THR A 68 -3.42 -8.23 11.51
C THR A 68 -4.26 -8.40 10.24
N ALA A 69 -3.70 -9.11 9.26
CA ALA A 69 -4.38 -9.38 8.01
C ALA A 69 -5.53 -10.39 8.27
N PRO A 70 -6.79 -10.09 7.88
CA PRO A 70 -7.97 -10.82 8.33
C PRO A 70 -8.03 -12.28 7.91
N PHE A 71 -7.43 -12.65 6.77
CA PHE A 71 -7.49 -14.00 6.24
C PHE A 71 -6.25 -14.83 6.60
N SER A 72 -5.05 -14.25 6.47
CA SER A 72 -3.81 -14.96 6.83
C SER A 72 -3.51 -14.95 8.32
N GLY A 73 -4.07 -14.01 9.09
CA GLY A 73 -3.72 -13.79 10.49
C GLY A 73 -2.31 -13.24 10.70
N ARG A 74 -1.59 -12.89 9.62
CA ARG A 74 -0.20 -12.41 9.70
C ARG A 74 -0.14 -10.94 10.09
N GLN A 75 0.92 -10.57 10.81
CA GLN A 75 1.21 -9.17 11.11
C GLN A 75 1.61 -8.43 9.83
N CYS A 76 0.99 -7.28 9.57
CA CYS A 76 1.20 -6.49 8.37
C CYS A 76 1.11 -4.98 8.68
N VAL A 77 1.50 -4.14 7.72
CA VAL A 77 1.36 -2.67 7.80
C VAL A 77 0.33 -2.12 6.83
N SER A 78 -0.12 -2.94 5.88
CA SER A 78 -1.19 -2.62 4.95
C SER A 78 -1.84 -3.91 4.50
N TYR A 79 -3.16 -3.94 4.39
CA TYR A 79 -3.87 -5.02 3.73
C TYR A 79 -5.11 -4.52 2.99
N SER A 80 -5.47 -5.22 1.93
CA SER A 80 -6.76 -5.15 1.27
C SER A 80 -7.34 -6.54 1.20
N ALA A 81 -8.55 -6.71 1.71
CA ALA A 81 -9.25 -7.99 1.76
C ALA A 81 -10.64 -7.86 1.12
N SER A 82 -11.02 -8.84 0.33
CA SER A 82 -12.29 -8.89 -0.39
C SER A 82 -12.86 -10.30 -0.39
N VAL A 83 -14.19 -10.38 -0.40
CA VAL A 83 -14.92 -11.63 -0.62
C VAL A 83 -15.85 -11.42 -1.80
N SER A 84 -15.75 -12.27 -2.80
CA SER A 84 -16.58 -12.20 -4.02
C SER A 84 -17.10 -13.57 -4.40
N GLN A 85 -18.23 -13.59 -5.09
CA GLN A 85 -18.71 -14.82 -5.72
C GLN A 85 -17.84 -15.15 -6.93
N ARG A 86 -17.53 -16.44 -7.12
CA ARG A 86 -16.86 -16.87 -8.35
C ARG A 86 -17.89 -16.99 -9.47
N ARG A 87 -17.67 -16.28 -10.57
CA ARG A 87 -18.47 -16.42 -11.81
C ARG A 87 -17.68 -17.17 -12.88
N HIS A 88 -18.39 -17.95 -13.68
CA HIS A 88 -17.82 -18.69 -14.81
C HIS A 88 -17.66 -17.84 -16.07
N ASP A 89 -18.26 -16.64 -16.11
CA ASP A 89 -18.31 -15.74 -17.27
C ASP A 89 -17.04 -14.87 -17.46
N SER A 90 -16.00 -15.09 -16.66
CA SER A 90 -14.77 -14.28 -16.65
C SER A 90 -14.97 -12.80 -16.29
N VAL A 91 -16.17 -12.41 -15.87
CA VAL A 91 -16.48 -11.09 -15.33
C VAL A 91 -16.44 -11.20 -13.81
N HIS A 92 -15.49 -10.52 -13.18
CA HIS A 92 -15.42 -10.50 -11.72
C HIS A 92 -16.62 -9.70 -11.19
N PRO A 93 -17.52 -10.31 -10.41
CA PRO A 93 -18.58 -9.55 -9.78
C PRO A 93 -17.98 -8.54 -8.79
N PRO A 94 -18.71 -7.45 -8.49
CA PRO A 94 -18.39 -6.62 -7.34
C PRO A 94 -18.23 -7.49 -6.08
N PRO A 95 -17.29 -7.18 -5.19
CA PRO A 95 -17.13 -7.95 -3.98
C PRO A 95 -18.35 -7.78 -3.06
N LEU A 96 -18.79 -8.89 -2.49
CA LEU A 96 -19.83 -8.95 -1.47
C LEU A 96 -19.39 -8.24 -0.19
N ALA A 97 -18.12 -8.41 0.18
CA ALA A 97 -17.53 -7.76 1.34
C ALA A 97 -16.12 -7.27 1.02
N PHE A 98 -15.72 -6.17 1.66
CA PHE A 98 -14.37 -5.65 1.53
C PHE A 98 -13.97 -4.75 2.68
N HIS A 99 -12.70 -4.83 3.01
CA HIS A 99 -12.06 -3.88 3.89
C HIS A 99 -10.62 -3.64 3.48
N GLN A 100 -10.12 -2.44 3.75
CA GLN A 100 -8.73 -2.09 3.61
C GLN A 100 -8.30 -1.30 4.84
N ALA A 101 -7.11 -1.60 5.35
CA ALA A 101 -6.49 -0.83 6.41
C ALA A 101 -4.99 -0.70 6.16
N ASN A 102 -4.43 0.38 6.68
CA ASN A 102 -3.04 0.77 6.51
C ASN A 102 -2.54 1.48 7.77
N ALA A 103 -1.25 1.30 8.04
CA ALA A 103 -0.54 1.88 9.15
C ALA A 103 0.80 2.43 8.65
N ASP A 104 1.30 3.48 9.28
CA ASP A 104 2.63 4.03 8.98
C ASP A 104 3.72 3.05 9.41
N PHE A 105 4.78 2.97 8.61
CA PHE A 105 5.85 1.98 8.79
C PHE A 105 7.21 2.53 8.36
N LEU A 106 8.23 1.74 8.66
CA LEU A 106 9.62 2.01 8.31
C LEU A 106 10.10 0.98 7.30
N LEU A 107 10.96 1.42 6.40
CA LEU A 107 11.71 0.57 5.49
C LEU A 107 13.17 0.57 5.93
N GLU A 108 13.68 -0.61 6.25
CA GLU A 108 15.11 -0.82 6.49
C GLU A 108 15.81 -1.15 5.18
N VAL A 109 16.65 -0.24 4.69
CA VAL A 109 17.25 -0.35 3.36
C VAL A 109 18.24 -1.52 3.30
N ALA A 110 18.16 -2.31 2.22
CA ALA A 110 19.05 -3.44 2.00
C ALA A 110 20.53 -3.01 2.03
N GLY A 111 21.33 -3.74 2.81
CA GLY A 111 22.76 -3.47 3.00
C GLY A 111 23.09 -2.30 3.94
N ALA A 112 22.10 -1.64 4.57
CA ALA A 112 22.35 -0.66 5.63
C ALA A 112 21.20 -0.62 6.66
N PRO A 113 21.23 -1.50 7.67
CA PRO A 113 20.17 -1.58 8.70
C PRO A 113 19.92 -0.29 9.48
N SER A 114 20.92 0.58 9.58
CA SER A 114 20.79 1.90 10.22
C SER A 114 20.03 2.93 9.38
N THR A 115 19.82 2.68 8.09
CA THR A 115 19.13 3.59 7.18
C THR A 115 17.65 3.25 7.14
N LEU A 116 16.86 4.01 7.89
CA LEU A 116 15.40 3.86 7.97
C LEU A 116 14.71 4.93 7.11
N VAL A 117 13.77 4.49 6.27
CA VAL A 117 12.94 5.37 5.44
C VAL A 117 11.50 5.26 5.91
N HIS A 118 10.90 6.39 6.28
CA HIS A 118 9.51 6.44 6.74
C HIS A 118 8.53 6.39 5.57
N VAL A 119 7.44 5.64 5.72
CA VAL A 119 6.38 5.54 4.72
C VAL A 119 5.03 5.77 5.38
N SER A 120 4.26 6.69 4.83
CA SER A 120 2.87 6.92 5.23
C SER A 120 1.98 5.81 4.66
N GLY A 121 1.26 5.09 5.53
CA GLY A 121 0.42 3.97 5.13
C GLY A 121 -0.72 4.38 4.18
N GLN A 122 -1.19 5.62 4.29
CA GLN A 122 -2.25 6.17 3.42
C GLN A 122 -1.80 6.35 1.97
N ASP A 123 -0.50 6.50 1.75
CA ASP A 123 0.06 6.73 0.43
C ASP A 123 0.40 5.42 -0.29
N VAL A 124 0.31 4.27 0.38
CA VAL A 124 0.74 2.98 -0.17
C VAL A 124 -0.32 2.31 -1.04
N SER A 125 0.12 1.83 -2.20
CA SER A 125 -0.63 0.93 -3.07
C SER A 125 0.16 -0.37 -3.31
N LEU A 126 -0.48 -1.50 -3.02
CA LEU A 126 0.11 -2.82 -3.24
C LEU A 126 -0.06 -3.26 -4.69
N PHE A 127 0.96 -3.92 -5.24
CA PHE A 127 0.90 -4.50 -6.58
C PHE A 127 1.71 -5.79 -6.66
N ASP A 128 1.25 -6.70 -7.53
CA ASP A 128 1.88 -8.01 -7.80
C ASP A 128 2.46 -8.65 -6.52
N MET A 129 1.61 -8.82 -5.50
CA MET A 129 2.06 -9.45 -4.26
C MET A 129 2.22 -10.95 -4.46
N ALA A 130 3.29 -11.52 -3.90
CA ALA A 130 3.57 -12.94 -3.85
C ALA A 130 3.25 -13.50 -2.46
N ASP A 131 4.16 -13.36 -1.50
CA ASP A 131 3.98 -13.91 -0.14
C ASP A 131 2.79 -13.25 0.56
N GLY A 132 2.59 -11.96 0.34
CA GLY A 132 1.47 -11.16 0.85
C GLY A 132 0.11 -11.49 0.23
N LEU A 133 0.04 -12.32 -0.81
CA LEU A 133 -1.20 -12.68 -1.48
C LEU A 133 -1.77 -13.98 -0.90
N GLN A 134 -3.01 -13.92 -0.40
CA GLN A 134 -3.80 -15.10 -0.05
C GLN A 134 -5.07 -15.15 -0.89
N VAL A 135 -5.30 -16.28 -1.54
CA VAL A 135 -6.54 -16.57 -2.28
C VAL A 135 -7.03 -17.94 -1.85
N THR A 136 -8.29 -18.04 -1.46
CA THR A 136 -8.89 -19.30 -1.02
C THR A 136 -10.36 -19.32 -1.39
N GLU A 137 -10.83 -20.44 -1.92
CA GLU A 137 -12.25 -20.64 -2.23
C GLU A 137 -12.89 -21.53 -1.17
N GLN A 138 -13.96 -21.05 -0.54
CA GLN A 138 -14.71 -21.83 0.44
C GLN A 138 -16.20 -21.47 0.41
N VAL A 139 -17.04 -22.47 0.70
CA VAL A 139 -18.44 -22.20 1.03
C VAL A 139 -18.49 -21.39 2.33
N PHE A 140 -19.38 -20.40 2.40
CA PHE A 140 -19.44 -19.48 3.53
C PHE A 140 -19.51 -20.19 4.88
N ILE A 141 -20.37 -21.21 5.03
CA ILE A 141 -20.57 -21.90 6.31
C ILE A 141 -19.31 -22.66 6.77
N SER A 142 -18.52 -23.16 5.82
CA SER A 142 -17.29 -23.91 6.07
C SER A 142 -16.09 -23.01 6.33
N ALA A 143 -16.17 -21.72 6.00
CA ALA A 143 -15.10 -20.77 6.21
C ALA A 143 -14.81 -20.54 7.72
N PRO A 144 -13.54 -20.27 8.08
CA PRO A 144 -13.16 -19.94 9.45
C PRO A 144 -14.07 -18.87 10.07
N ARG A 145 -14.33 -18.99 11.38
CA ARG A 145 -15.24 -18.08 12.09
C ARG A 145 -14.81 -16.60 11.94
N THR A 146 -13.52 -16.34 11.93
CA THR A 146 -12.95 -15.00 11.72
C THR A 146 -13.27 -14.46 10.32
N TRP A 147 -13.20 -15.28 9.28
CA TRP A 147 -13.51 -14.90 7.90
C TRP A 147 -14.99 -14.63 7.71
N ARG A 148 -15.85 -15.46 8.31
CA ARG A 148 -17.30 -15.20 8.33
C ARG A 148 -17.63 -13.89 9.05
N GLY A 149 -16.98 -13.63 10.19
CA GLY A 149 -17.10 -12.37 10.91
C GLY A 149 -16.69 -11.17 10.05
N PHE A 150 -15.59 -11.30 9.30
CA PHE A 150 -15.14 -10.29 8.32
C PHE A 150 -16.21 -9.98 7.28
N VAL A 151 -16.79 -11.01 6.64
CA VAL A 151 -17.85 -10.83 5.62
C VAL A 151 -19.00 -10.03 6.20
N LEU A 152 -19.52 -10.43 7.37
CA LEU A 152 -20.67 -9.79 8.00
C LEU A 152 -20.37 -8.34 8.44
N ALA A 153 -19.16 -8.06 8.91
CA ALA A 153 -18.76 -6.73 9.38
C ALA A 153 -18.47 -5.74 8.22
N HIS A 154 -18.17 -6.25 7.03
CA HIS A 154 -17.65 -5.46 5.92
C HIS A 154 -18.42 -5.67 4.61
N LEU A 155 -19.70 -6.02 4.72
CA LEU A 155 -20.60 -6.10 3.57
C LEU A 155 -20.57 -4.77 2.79
N VAL A 156 -20.38 -4.86 1.48
CA VAL A 156 -20.50 -3.71 0.59
C VAL A 156 -21.98 -3.53 0.28
N PRO A 157 -22.59 -2.37 0.57
CA PRO A 157 -23.95 -2.11 0.14
C PRO A 157 -23.98 -2.13 -1.39
N SER A 158 -24.61 -3.15 -1.98
CA SER A 158 -24.79 -3.20 -3.43
C SER A 158 -25.65 -2.01 -3.85
N ALA A 159 -25.20 -1.26 -4.86
CA ALA A 159 -25.95 -0.13 -5.42
C ALA A 159 -27.25 -0.58 -6.13
N ASP A 160 -27.39 -1.88 -6.39
CA ASP A 160 -28.57 -2.47 -7.02
C ASP A 160 -29.49 -3.06 -5.95
N ALA A 161 -30.36 -2.20 -5.41
CA ALA A 161 -31.38 -2.51 -4.41
C ALA A 161 -32.39 -3.62 -4.81
N THR A 162 -32.29 -4.18 -6.02
CA THR A 162 -33.10 -5.31 -6.47
C THR A 162 -32.54 -6.67 -6.04
N THR A 163 -31.26 -6.73 -5.64
CA THR A 163 -30.67 -7.93 -5.01
C THR A 163 -30.80 -7.82 -3.50
N HIS A 164 -32.03 -8.01 -3.01
CA HIS A 164 -32.32 -8.03 -1.58
C HIS A 164 -31.39 -9.02 -0.86
N PHE A 165 -30.56 -8.51 0.05
CA PHE A 165 -29.81 -9.30 1.05
C PHE A 165 -30.69 -10.29 1.83
N GLY A 166 -32.01 -10.11 1.83
CA GLY A 166 -32.98 -11.06 2.37
C GLY A 166 -33.10 -12.38 1.61
N SER A 167 -32.54 -12.49 0.39
CA SER A 167 -32.47 -13.72 -0.41
C SER A 167 -31.03 -14.15 -0.65
N CYS A 168 -30.16 -13.99 0.36
CA CYS A 168 -28.77 -14.43 0.31
C CYS A 168 -28.68 -15.97 0.44
N GLY A 169 -29.30 -16.69 -0.50
CA GLY A 169 -29.10 -18.13 -0.68
C GLY A 169 -27.62 -18.48 -0.91
N GLU A 170 -26.78 -17.49 -1.19
CA GLU A 170 -25.33 -17.60 -1.31
C GLU A 170 -24.62 -17.85 0.02
N LEU A 171 -25.20 -17.41 1.15
CA LEU A 171 -24.70 -17.74 2.50
C LEU A 171 -25.36 -19.00 3.06
N SER A 172 -26.20 -19.67 2.26
CA SER A 172 -26.78 -20.97 2.60
C SER A 172 -25.67 -22.02 2.75
N PRO A 173 -25.87 -23.06 3.58
CA PRO A 173 -24.97 -24.21 3.62
C PRO A 173 -24.75 -24.89 2.25
N GLU A 174 -25.71 -24.75 1.32
CA GLU A 174 -25.61 -25.25 -0.07
C GLU A 174 -25.14 -24.17 -1.06
N GLY A 175 -24.70 -23.02 -0.56
CA GLY A 175 -24.28 -21.88 -1.38
C GLY A 175 -23.06 -22.16 -2.26
N ALA A 176 -22.94 -21.40 -3.34
CA ALA A 176 -21.75 -21.43 -4.19
C ALA A 176 -20.49 -21.03 -3.40
N PRO A 177 -19.31 -21.57 -3.75
CA PRO A 177 -18.06 -21.18 -3.10
C PRO A 177 -17.79 -19.68 -3.30
N LEU A 178 -17.36 -19.03 -2.22
CA LEU A 178 -16.89 -17.66 -2.22
C LEU A 178 -15.36 -17.64 -2.38
N GLU A 179 -14.86 -16.70 -3.17
CA GLU A 179 -13.44 -16.39 -3.28
C GLU A 179 -13.07 -15.38 -2.18
N PHE A 180 -12.29 -15.83 -1.20
CA PHE A 180 -11.67 -15.00 -0.19
C PHE A 180 -10.29 -14.60 -0.68
N ARG A 181 -10.07 -13.29 -0.82
CA ARG A 181 -8.82 -12.75 -1.35
C ARG A 181 -8.27 -11.67 -0.44
N GLU A 182 -7.00 -11.77 -0.10
CA GLU A 182 -6.25 -10.82 0.70
C GLU A 182 -4.92 -10.51 0.01
N SER A 183 -4.54 -9.23 0.03
CA SER A 183 -3.21 -8.76 -0.36
C SER A 183 -2.68 -7.92 0.79
N ALA A 184 -1.55 -8.31 1.37
CA ALA A 184 -1.01 -7.70 2.58
C ALA A 184 0.50 -7.45 2.50
N LEU A 185 0.94 -6.31 3.02
CA LEU A 185 2.35 -5.96 3.17
C LEU A 185 2.83 -6.43 4.54
N ILE A 186 3.41 -7.63 4.58
CA ILE A 186 3.76 -8.36 5.81
C ILE A 186 4.94 -7.69 6.53
N VAL A 187 4.90 -7.63 7.86
CA VAL A 187 6.03 -7.13 8.66
C VAL A 187 7.21 -8.09 8.53
N GLY A 188 8.40 -7.55 8.31
CA GLY A 188 9.63 -8.33 8.14
C GLY A 188 9.86 -8.84 6.72
N SER A 189 8.91 -8.70 5.79
CA SER A 189 9.13 -9.08 4.40
C SER A 189 10.11 -8.14 3.70
N VAL A 190 10.86 -8.69 2.74
CA VAL A 190 11.72 -7.91 1.85
C VAL A 190 10.89 -7.49 0.65
N VAL A 191 10.87 -6.19 0.38
CA VAL A 191 9.97 -5.57 -0.59
C VAL A 191 10.73 -4.63 -1.51
N THR A 192 10.13 -4.43 -2.67
CA THR A 192 10.47 -3.35 -3.59
C THR A 192 9.40 -2.27 -3.49
N CYS A 193 9.82 -1.10 -3.03
CA CYS A 193 8.98 0.09 -2.94
C CYS A 193 9.37 1.10 -4.02
N VAL A 194 8.40 1.77 -4.62
CA VAL A 194 8.61 2.82 -5.62
C VAL A 194 7.92 4.09 -5.18
N GLY A 195 8.67 5.18 -5.09
CA GLY A 195 8.18 6.49 -4.69
C GLY A 195 9.26 7.56 -4.87
N GLU A 196 8.95 8.78 -4.46
CA GLU A 196 9.93 9.85 -4.35
C GLU A 196 10.60 9.79 -2.98
N LEU A 197 11.93 9.72 -2.95
CA LEU A 197 12.69 9.79 -1.71
C LEU A 197 12.93 11.27 -1.36
N THR A 198 12.64 11.62 -0.12
CA THR A 198 12.76 12.99 0.40
C THR A 198 13.41 13.00 1.77
N ARG A 199 13.96 14.16 2.16
CA ARG A 199 14.43 14.42 3.51
C ARG A 199 13.59 15.52 4.14
N SER A 200 12.94 15.19 5.24
CA SER A 200 12.15 16.13 6.03
C SER A 200 13.05 17.17 6.73
N ALA A 201 12.45 18.26 7.23
CA ALA A 201 13.16 19.29 7.97
C ALA A 201 13.83 18.78 9.27
N GLY A 202 13.29 17.71 9.86
CA GLY A 202 13.89 16.99 11.00
C GLY A 202 14.97 15.98 10.60
N GLY A 203 15.44 16.02 9.34
CA GLY A 203 16.48 15.15 8.82
C GLY A 203 16.04 13.71 8.51
N ARG A 204 14.80 13.32 8.81
CA ARG A 204 14.28 11.97 8.54
C ARG A 204 14.05 11.75 7.05
N LEU A 205 14.43 10.57 6.56
CA LEU A 205 14.13 10.13 5.20
C LEU A 205 12.69 9.65 5.09
N GLN A 206 12.01 10.04 4.03
CA GLN A 206 10.62 9.67 3.75
C GLN A 206 10.46 9.23 2.30
N LEU A 207 9.72 8.15 2.08
CA LEU A 207 9.27 7.74 0.75
C LEU A 207 7.81 8.19 0.60
N GLN A 208 7.57 9.07 -0.37
CA GLN A 208 6.27 9.67 -0.61
C GLN A 208 5.83 9.50 -2.07
N PRO A 209 4.56 9.72 -2.40
CA PRO A 209 4.12 9.77 -3.79
C PRO A 209 4.86 10.84 -4.58
N LEU A 210 5.29 10.53 -5.81
CA LEU A 210 5.76 11.57 -6.71
C LEU A 210 4.58 12.47 -7.10
N ARG A 211 4.62 13.74 -6.67
CA ARG A 211 3.63 14.75 -7.04
C ARG A 211 3.99 15.32 -8.41
N SER A 212 3.01 15.51 -9.28
CA SER A 212 3.23 16.25 -10.53
C SER A 212 3.62 17.70 -10.19
N SER A 213 4.53 18.29 -10.96
CA SER A 213 4.98 19.67 -10.77
C SER A 213 3.83 20.68 -10.72
N SER A 214 2.73 20.41 -11.42
CA SER A 214 1.50 21.21 -11.35
C SER A 214 0.87 21.29 -9.96
N CYS A 215 0.96 20.23 -9.15
CA CYS A 215 0.39 20.21 -7.79
C CYS A 215 1.31 20.89 -6.76
N GLN A 216 2.62 20.97 -7.02
CA GLN A 216 3.57 21.58 -6.08
C GLN A 216 3.45 23.11 -6.01
N ALA A 217 3.02 23.75 -7.11
CA ALA A 217 2.83 25.20 -7.16
C ALA A 217 1.68 25.69 -6.25
N GLU A 218 0.61 24.89 -6.09
CA GLU A 218 -0.55 25.30 -5.29
C GLU A 218 -0.34 25.16 -3.78
N GLU A 219 0.40 24.15 -3.31
CA GLU A 219 0.70 24.00 -1.89
C GLU A 219 1.64 25.08 -1.36
N ALA A 220 2.60 25.53 -2.19
CA ALA A 220 3.47 26.66 -1.86
C ALA A 220 2.67 27.97 -1.73
N SER A 221 1.64 28.15 -2.57
CA SER A 221 0.77 29.32 -2.56
C SER A 221 -0.22 29.30 -1.38
N THR A 222 -0.78 28.13 -1.04
CA THR A 222 -1.78 27.99 0.03
C THR A 222 -1.18 28.21 1.43
N ARG A 223 0.10 27.90 1.64
CA ARG A 223 0.79 28.15 2.91
C ARG A 223 1.07 29.62 3.21
N GLN A 224 0.94 30.52 2.23
CA GLN A 224 1.09 31.96 2.47
C GLN A 224 -0.20 32.66 2.89
N VAL A 225 -1.37 32.01 2.78
CA VAL A 225 -2.68 32.67 2.99
C VAL A 225 -3.35 32.26 4.32
N LEU A 226 -2.92 31.18 4.97
CA LEU A 226 -3.57 30.68 6.19
C LEU A 226 -3.02 31.33 7.48
N VAL A 227 -3.28 32.62 7.65
CA VAL A 227 -3.16 33.35 8.94
C VAL A 227 -4.53 33.89 9.42
N GLN A 228 -5.65 33.62 8.74
CA GLN A 228 -6.95 34.10 9.20
C GLN A 228 -8.07 33.04 9.22
N GLU A 229 -8.69 32.98 10.42
CA GLU A 229 -9.97 32.39 10.83
C GLU A 229 -10.09 30.87 11.03
N GLU A 230 -10.04 30.47 12.30
CA GLU A 230 -10.62 29.22 12.81
C GLU A 230 -12.10 29.42 13.20
N LEU A 231 -12.97 28.56 12.65
CA LEU A 231 -14.29 28.28 13.22
C LEU A 231 -14.56 26.76 13.13
N PRO A 232 -14.96 26.10 14.22
CA PRO A 232 -15.02 24.64 14.27
C PRO A 232 -16.36 24.12 13.71
N SER A 233 -16.34 23.48 12.55
CA SER A 233 -17.48 22.68 12.07
C SER A 233 -17.22 21.19 12.26
N LYS A 234 -17.93 20.61 13.24
CA LYS A 234 -18.05 19.16 13.44
C LYS A 234 -18.88 18.57 12.30
N ARG A 235 -18.23 18.03 11.26
CA ARG A 235 -18.86 17.14 10.29
C ARG A 235 -18.21 15.76 10.33
N SER A 236 -18.93 14.83 10.95
CA SER A 236 -18.71 13.39 10.84
C SER A 236 -18.72 13.01 9.36
N LYS A 237 -17.57 12.59 8.82
CA LYS A 237 -17.44 12.16 7.42
C LYS A 237 -18.05 10.77 7.31
N SER A 238 -19.11 10.65 6.50
CA SER A 238 -19.81 9.38 6.30
C SER A 238 -18.89 8.38 5.59
N TRP A 239 -18.89 7.15 6.10
CA TRP A 239 -18.21 5.97 5.56
C TRP A 239 -18.50 5.70 4.06
N ILE A 240 -19.62 6.23 3.54
CA ILE A 240 -20.03 6.15 2.12
C ILE A 240 -18.95 6.73 1.19
N SER A 241 -18.17 7.72 1.63
CA SER A 241 -17.07 8.29 0.85
C SER A 241 -15.90 7.32 0.58
N ARG A 242 -15.72 6.28 1.42
CA ARG A 242 -14.69 5.25 1.23
C ARG A 242 -15.12 4.14 0.28
N ALA A 243 -16.39 3.76 0.26
CA ALA A 243 -16.92 2.79 -0.71
C ALA A 243 -17.07 3.42 -2.11
N ALA A 244 -17.53 4.68 -2.20
CA ALA A 244 -17.62 5.41 -3.46
C ALA A 244 -16.23 5.73 -4.06
N SER A 245 -15.16 5.78 -3.25
CA SER A 245 -13.78 5.92 -3.75
C SER A 245 -13.40 4.82 -4.74
N TRP A 246 -13.96 3.61 -4.60
CA TRP A 246 -13.64 2.51 -5.49
C TRP A 246 -14.25 2.66 -6.89
N MET A 247 -15.38 3.37 -7.01
CA MET A 247 -15.95 3.76 -8.30
C MET A 247 -15.43 5.13 -8.79
N ALA A 248 -15.02 6.02 -7.88
CA ALA A 248 -14.54 7.36 -8.24
C ALA A 248 -13.07 7.37 -8.73
N LEU A 249 -12.25 6.43 -8.28
CA LEU A 249 -10.85 6.28 -8.72
C LEU A 249 -10.71 5.86 -10.20
N SER A 250 -11.79 5.41 -10.86
CA SER A 250 -11.77 5.07 -12.29
C SER A 250 -12.19 6.22 -13.23
N HIS A 251 -12.78 7.31 -12.71
CA HIS A 251 -13.42 8.32 -13.57
C HIS A 251 -12.78 9.72 -13.59
N ARG A 252 -11.77 10.02 -12.76
CA ARG A 252 -11.16 11.36 -12.70
C ARG A 252 -9.83 11.51 -13.46
N SER A 253 -9.56 10.65 -14.44
CA SER A 253 -8.33 10.67 -15.24
C SER A 253 -8.61 11.19 -16.65
N ARG A 254 -8.72 12.52 -16.79
CA ARG A 254 -8.68 13.19 -18.10
C ARG A 254 -7.63 14.30 -17.98
N GLU A 255 -6.59 14.19 -18.80
CA GLU A 255 -5.37 15.02 -18.86
C GLU A 255 -4.28 14.72 -17.84
N LEU A 256 -3.60 13.60 -18.06
CA LEU A 256 -2.49 13.15 -17.24
C LEU A 256 -1.40 12.55 -18.15
N THR A 257 -0.14 12.92 -17.91
CA THR A 257 1.04 12.54 -18.71
C THR A 257 1.20 11.02 -18.78
N ALA A 258 2.00 10.50 -19.73
CA ALA A 258 2.20 9.05 -19.91
C ALA A 258 2.59 8.31 -18.62
N ALA A 259 3.36 8.94 -17.72
CA ALA A 259 3.71 8.38 -16.40
C ALA A 259 2.50 8.22 -15.46
N SER A 260 1.52 9.12 -15.57
CA SER A 260 0.29 9.08 -14.77
C SER A 260 -0.70 8.02 -15.26
N LYS A 261 -0.70 7.74 -16.58
CA LYS A 261 -1.52 6.67 -17.17
C LYS A 261 -1.13 5.27 -16.66
N GLU A 262 0.03 5.13 -16.04
CA GLU A 262 0.59 3.84 -15.63
C GLU A 262 0.47 3.58 -14.12
N GLY A 263 -0.24 4.44 -13.37
CA GLY A 263 -0.57 4.21 -11.97
C GLY A 263 0.60 4.34 -10.99
N LEU A 264 1.77 4.84 -11.44
CA LEU A 264 2.95 5.08 -10.60
C LEU A 264 2.94 6.45 -9.91
N LEU A 265 2.03 7.34 -10.28
CA LEU A 265 1.89 8.66 -9.66
C LEU A 265 0.79 8.64 -8.61
N GLY A 266 0.92 9.52 -7.61
CA GLY A 266 -0.08 9.68 -6.56
C GLY A 266 -0.03 8.63 -5.44
N HIS A 267 0.81 7.60 -5.58
CA HIS A 267 1.02 6.57 -4.56
C HIS A 267 2.49 6.15 -4.43
N VAL A 268 2.83 5.61 -3.26
CA VAL A 268 4.01 4.76 -3.06
C VAL A 268 3.61 3.34 -3.40
N MET A 269 4.24 2.75 -4.41
CA MET A 269 3.92 1.39 -4.83
C MET A 269 4.78 0.39 -4.06
N ALA A 270 4.20 -0.68 -3.54
CA ALA A 270 4.93 -1.73 -2.83
C ALA A 270 4.61 -3.13 -3.37
N SER A 271 5.64 -3.96 -3.53
CA SER A 271 5.54 -5.36 -3.96
C SER A 271 6.58 -6.20 -3.24
N ASP A 272 6.22 -7.42 -2.84
CA ASP A 272 7.14 -8.46 -2.33
C ASP A 272 7.47 -9.52 -3.40
N GLN A 273 7.19 -9.23 -4.68
CA GLN A 273 7.47 -10.13 -5.78
C GLN A 273 8.99 -10.44 -5.86
N PRO A 274 9.40 -11.72 -5.77
CA PRO A 274 10.82 -12.09 -5.75
C PRO A 274 11.61 -11.60 -6.97
N SER A 275 10.98 -11.56 -8.16
CA SER A 275 11.63 -11.06 -9.38
C SER A 275 11.97 -9.58 -9.34
N LEU A 276 11.40 -8.79 -8.43
CA LEU A 276 11.69 -7.37 -8.24
C LEU A 276 12.72 -7.12 -7.12
N VAL A 277 12.92 -8.07 -6.23
CA VAL A 277 13.80 -7.94 -5.05
C VAL A 277 15.28 -8.16 -5.39
N GLY A 278 15.59 -8.53 -6.64
CA GLY A 278 16.96 -8.81 -7.08
C GLY A 278 17.43 -10.19 -6.62
N SER A 279 18.56 -10.64 -7.18
CA SER A 279 19.04 -12.03 -7.05
C SER A 279 19.15 -12.50 -5.59
N ALA A 280 18.93 -13.80 -5.37
CA ALA A 280 18.84 -14.50 -4.08
C ALA A 280 19.98 -14.22 -3.08
N ALA A 281 21.11 -13.65 -3.52
CA ALA A 281 22.21 -13.24 -2.67
C ALA A 281 21.81 -12.20 -1.60
N LEU A 282 20.92 -11.25 -1.93
CA LEU A 282 20.41 -10.31 -0.93
C LEU A 282 19.52 -11.02 0.10
N GLN A 283 18.65 -11.94 -0.34
CA GLN A 283 17.83 -12.74 0.58
C GLN A 283 18.71 -13.53 1.55
N ALA A 284 19.78 -14.19 1.09
CA ALA A 284 20.68 -14.97 1.94
C ALA A 284 21.31 -14.14 3.09
N GLN A 285 21.66 -12.88 2.83
CA GLN A 285 22.24 -11.98 3.85
C GLN A 285 21.23 -11.62 4.94
N TRP A 286 19.94 -11.66 4.63
CA TRP A 286 18.83 -11.34 5.51
C TRP A 286 18.31 -12.53 6.33
N TRP A 287 18.64 -13.77 5.92
CA TRP A 287 18.27 -15.00 6.65
C TRP A 287 19.23 -15.34 7.78
N LEU A 288 20.46 -14.81 7.77
CA LEU A 288 21.47 -15.07 8.82
C LEU A 288 21.23 -14.27 10.11
N ASP A 289 20.41 -13.23 10.07
CA ASP A 289 20.10 -12.36 11.21
C ASP A 289 18.74 -12.67 11.87
N ILE A 290 18.14 -13.84 11.60
CA ILE A 290 17.00 -14.29 12.40
C ILE A 290 17.58 -14.87 13.69
N PRO A 291 17.46 -14.20 14.86
CA PRO A 291 17.79 -14.86 16.12
C PRO A 291 16.90 -16.09 16.24
N ASP A 292 17.50 -17.26 16.45
CA ASP A 292 16.81 -18.51 16.77
C ASP A 292 15.91 -18.30 17.99
N TYR A 293 14.69 -17.81 17.78
CA TYR A 293 13.62 -17.83 18.77
C TYR A 293 12.89 -19.16 18.59
N VAL A 294 13.45 -20.18 19.26
CA VAL A 294 12.76 -21.42 19.64
C VAL A 294 12.11 -21.20 21.00
#